data_AF-A0A4Z2GGC3-F1
#
_entry.id   AF-A0A4Z2GGC3-F1
#
_cell.length_a   1.000
_cell.length_b   1.000
_cell.length_c   1.000
_cell.angle_alpha   90.00
_cell.angle_beta   90.00
_cell.angle_gamma   90.00
#
_symmetry.space_group_name_H-M   'P 1'
#
loop_
_entity.id
_entity.type
_entity.pdbx_description
1 polymer ?
#
loop_
_entity_poly.entity_id
_entity_poly.type
_entity_poly.pdbx_seq_one_letter_code
_entity_poly.pdbx_strand_id
1 'polypeptide(L)'
;MSGLAGVLRDGLSNFYDGNFSREMEDEVRRNGGVLSREDMSNYSVQVEQPVEGQYNEFTIQVPPPPSTGAALISALNLLEALQLNGNNNTENQTHRWIVEVFECKACIILLIYLFIFIYIYIYIYIFIKLYKLWPG
;
A
#
# COMPACT_ATOMS: atom_id res chain seq x y z
N MET A 1 -21.78 25.53 -8.00
CA MET A 1 -20.90 24.78 -8.92
C MET A 1 -19.82 24.13 -8.07
N SER A 2 -20.20 23.11 -7.32
CA SER A 2 -19.41 22.47 -6.26
C SER A 2 -19.05 21.07 -6.72
N GLY A 3 -17.77 20.71 -6.70
CA GLY A 3 -17.25 19.47 -7.28
C GLY A 3 -15.85 19.66 -7.88
N LEU A 4 -15.46 18.78 -8.81
CA LEU A 4 -14.16 18.83 -9.49
C LEU A 4 -13.85 20.19 -10.12
N ALA A 5 -14.86 20.87 -10.66
CA ALA A 5 -14.71 22.20 -11.26
C ALA A 5 -14.31 23.29 -10.25
N GLY A 6 -14.63 23.12 -8.97
CA GLY A 6 -14.18 23.98 -7.87
C GLY A 6 -12.75 23.66 -7.46
N VAL A 7 -12.37 22.37 -7.42
CA VAL A 7 -11.00 21.92 -7.11
C VAL A 7 -9.99 22.40 -8.16
N LEU A 8 -10.36 22.36 -9.44
CA LEU A 8 -9.50 22.86 -10.54
C LEU A 8 -9.27 24.38 -10.45
N ARG A 9 -10.16 25.11 -9.79
CA ARG A 9 -10.12 26.58 -9.72
C ARG A 9 -9.47 27.09 -8.44
N ASP A 10 -9.79 26.45 -7.31
CA ASP A 10 -9.40 26.89 -5.96
C ASP A 10 -8.27 26.02 -5.37
N GLY A 11 -7.83 24.98 -6.09
CA GLY A 11 -6.74 24.08 -5.69
C GLY A 11 -7.19 22.89 -4.84
N LEU A 12 -6.23 21.99 -4.53
CA LEU A 12 -6.47 20.77 -3.75
C LEU A 12 -6.96 21.03 -2.32
N SER A 13 -6.70 22.22 -1.73
CA SER A 13 -7.21 22.54 -0.41
C SER A 13 -8.75 22.53 -0.35
N ASN A 14 -9.42 22.95 -1.43
CA ASN A 14 -10.87 22.90 -1.53
C ASN A 14 -11.41 21.46 -1.59
N PHE A 15 -10.58 20.49 -1.98
CA PHE A 15 -10.92 19.06 -1.98
C PHE A 15 -11.00 18.51 -0.55
N TYR A 16 -10.03 18.85 0.30
CA TYR A 16 -9.94 18.33 1.68
C TYR A 16 -10.76 19.16 2.68
N ASP A 17 -10.73 20.49 2.59
CA ASP A 17 -11.32 21.38 3.60
C ASP A 17 -12.60 22.09 3.14
N GLY A 18 -12.93 22.01 1.85
CA GLY A 18 -13.97 22.80 1.22
C GLY A 18 -15.37 22.19 1.20
N ASN A 19 -16.23 22.71 0.31
CA ASN A 19 -17.60 22.21 0.17
C ASN A 19 -17.64 20.77 -0.38
N PHE A 20 -16.62 20.36 -1.12
CA PHE A 20 -16.53 19.02 -1.69
C PHE A 20 -16.40 17.95 -0.60
N SER A 21 -15.59 18.18 0.46
CA SER A 21 -15.45 17.21 1.55
C SER A 21 -16.75 17.02 2.33
N ARG A 22 -17.60 18.05 2.43
CA ARG A 22 -18.94 17.94 3.01
C ARG A 22 -19.87 17.08 2.16
N GLU A 23 -19.94 17.34 0.86
CA GLU A 23 -20.75 16.54 -0.07
C GLU A 23 -20.33 15.06 -0.03
N MET A 24 -19.02 14.79 0.12
CA MET A 24 -18.47 13.45 0.24
C MET A 24 -18.80 12.77 1.57
N GLU A 25 -18.64 13.47 2.71
CA GLU A 25 -19.05 12.98 4.03
C GLU A 25 -20.55 12.61 4.05
N ASP A 26 -21.41 13.50 3.55
CA ASP A 26 -22.86 13.30 3.54
C ASP A 26 -23.24 12.08 2.69
N GLU A 27 -22.58 11.86 1.56
CA GLU A 27 -22.83 10.69 0.70
C GLU A 27 -22.32 9.40 1.33
N VAL A 28 -21.12 9.40 1.91
CA VAL A 28 -20.55 8.21 2.57
C VAL A 28 -21.39 7.82 3.78
N ARG A 29 -21.81 8.78 4.61
CA ARG A 29 -22.67 8.51 5.77
C ARG A 29 -24.07 8.07 5.38
N ARG A 30 -24.64 8.61 4.30
CA ARG A 30 -25.92 8.14 3.75
C ARG A 30 -25.86 6.66 3.35
N ASN A 31 -24.70 6.17 2.94
CA ASN A 31 -24.46 4.77 2.60
C ASN A 31 -23.90 3.93 3.79
N GLY A 32 -23.88 4.46 5.01
CA GLY A 32 -23.42 3.75 6.21
C GLY A 32 -21.90 3.67 6.40
N GLY A 33 -21.12 4.46 5.66
CA GLY A 33 -19.67 4.57 5.86
C GLY A 33 -19.28 5.51 7.00
N VAL A 34 -18.00 5.48 7.38
CA VAL A 34 -17.45 6.16 8.56
C VAL A 34 -16.56 7.37 8.25
N LEU A 35 -16.38 7.69 6.97
CA LEU A 35 -15.53 8.82 6.56
C LEU A 35 -16.06 10.14 7.14
N SER A 36 -15.18 10.88 7.82
CA SER A 36 -15.47 12.20 8.35
C SER A 36 -14.65 13.28 7.64
N ARG A 37 -15.08 14.54 7.78
CA ARG A 37 -14.29 15.68 7.30
C ARG A 37 -12.96 15.81 8.02
N GLU A 38 -12.92 15.45 9.30
CA GLU A 38 -11.68 15.40 10.06
C GLU A 38 -10.70 14.38 9.46
N ASP A 39 -11.17 13.23 8.98
CA ASP A 39 -10.30 12.25 8.31
C ASP A 39 -9.73 12.81 7.00
N MET A 40 -10.54 13.55 6.25
CA MET A 40 -10.11 14.19 5.00
C MET A 40 -9.12 15.32 5.26
N SER A 41 -9.37 16.20 6.24
CA SER A 41 -8.49 17.33 6.56
C SER A 41 -7.16 16.88 7.19
N ASN A 42 -7.17 15.75 7.90
CA ASN A 42 -5.95 15.17 8.49
C ASN A 42 -5.16 14.31 7.49
N TYR A 43 -5.68 14.08 6.28
CA TYR A 43 -4.96 13.32 5.26
C TYR A 43 -3.75 14.11 4.73
N SER A 44 -2.58 13.49 4.70
CA SER A 44 -1.37 14.06 4.11
C SER A 44 -0.68 13.04 3.23
N VAL A 45 -0.13 13.51 2.11
CA VAL A 45 0.63 12.68 1.18
C VAL A 45 2.06 12.55 1.71
N GLN A 46 2.51 11.32 1.91
CA GLN A 46 3.89 11.02 2.25
C GLN A 46 4.65 10.69 0.97
N VAL A 47 5.69 11.48 0.67
CA VAL A 47 6.58 11.22 -0.46
C VAL A 47 7.78 10.45 0.08
N GLU A 48 7.86 9.19 -0.29
CA GLU A 48 8.89 8.27 0.19
C GLU A 48 9.78 7.80 -0.97
N GLN A 49 11.00 7.40 -0.64
CA GLN A 49 11.92 6.83 -1.62
C GLN A 49 11.44 5.43 -2.04
N PRO A 50 11.55 5.08 -3.33
CA PRO A 50 11.20 3.74 -3.79
C PRO A 50 12.13 2.71 -3.15
N VAL A 51 11.61 1.51 -2.95
CA VAL A 51 12.44 0.35 -2.63
C VAL A 51 13.07 -0.13 -3.93
N GLU A 52 14.38 -0.30 -3.91
CA GLU A 52 15.15 -0.74 -5.07
C GLU A 52 15.55 -2.21 -4.93
N GLY A 53 15.41 -2.96 -6.02
CA GLY A 53 15.89 -4.32 -6.18
C GLY A 53 16.70 -4.44 -7.46
N GLN A 54 17.58 -5.43 -7.53
CA GLN A 54 18.30 -5.77 -8.76
C GLN A 54 17.79 -7.12 -9.27
N TYR A 55 17.63 -7.24 -10.58
CA TYR A 55 17.34 -8.51 -11.25
C TYR A 55 18.15 -8.56 -12.53
N ASN A 56 19.12 -9.47 -12.61
CA ASN A 56 20.18 -9.42 -13.62
C ASN A 56 20.81 -8.01 -13.71
N GLU A 57 20.84 -7.42 -14.91
CA GLU A 57 21.39 -6.08 -15.19
C GLU A 57 20.37 -4.94 -14.96
N PHE A 58 19.17 -5.25 -14.46
CA PHE A 58 18.08 -4.27 -14.32
C PHE A 58 17.86 -3.83 -12.88
N THR A 59 17.64 -2.54 -12.68
CA THR A 59 17.16 -1.96 -11.42
C THR A 59 15.64 -1.90 -11.44
N ILE A 60 15.00 -2.52 -10.46
CA ILE A 60 13.55 -2.52 -10.26
C ILE A 60 13.24 -1.59 -9.10
N GLN A 61 12.45 -0.55 -9.37
CA GLN A 61 11.97 0.38 -8.36
C GLN A 61 10.50 0.12 -8.07
N VAL A 62 10.17 -0.06 -6.80
CA VAL A 62 8.79 -0.30 -6.36
C VAL A 62 8.40 0.67 -5.24
N PRO A 63 7.11 0.99 -5.08
CA PRO A 63 6.68 1.82 -3.96
C PRO A 63 7.01 1.14 -2.62
N PRO A 64 7.38 1.92 -1.60
CA PRO A 64 7.61 1.41 -0.25
C PRO A 64 6.32 0.89 0.41
N PRO A 65 6.42 0.21 1.57
CA PRO A 65 5.26 -0.16 2.37
C PRO A 65 4.30 1.02 2.54
N PRO A 66 2.98 0.84 2.38
CA PRO A 66 2.20 -0.40 2.47
C PRO A 66 2.08 -1.20 1.16
N SER A 67 2.81 -0.82 0.09
CA SER A 67 2.79 -1.55 -1.16
C SER A 67 3.44 -2.93 -1.06
N THR A 68 2.93 -3.88 -1.85
CA THR A 68 3.45 -5.26 -1.97
C THR A 68 4.73 -5.36 -2.82
N GLY A 69 5.23 -4.25 -3.35
CA GLY A 69 6.37 -4.23 -4.27
C GLY A 69 7.62 -4.98 -3.79
N ALA A 70 7.94 -4.90 -2.50
CA ALA A 70 9.10 -5.59 -1.92
C ALA A 70 8.99 -7.14 -2.00
N ALA A 71 7.77 -7.68 -1.94
CA ALA A 71 7.54 -9.11 -2.10
C ALA A 71 7.81 -9.57 -3.54
N LEU A 72 7.51 -8.72 -4.53
CA LEU A 72 7.82 -8.99 -5.94
C LEU A 72 9.33 -9.06 -6.17
N ILE A 73 10.09 -8.07 -5.67
CA ILE A 73 11.56 -8.09 -5.74
C ILE A 73 12.11 -9.37 -5.12
N SER A 74 11.59 -9.78 -3.96
CA SER A 74 12.00 -11.01 -3.29
C SER A 74 11.72 -12.27 -4.11
N ALA A 75 10.57 -12.32 -4.80
CA ALA A 75 10.21 -13.42 -5.69
C ALA A 75 11.15 -13.48 -6.92
N LEU A 76 11.47 -12.33 -7.51
CA LEU A 76 12.39 -12.24 -8.64
C LEU A 76 13.80 -12.70 -8.29
N ASN A 77 14.32 -12.31 -7.12
CA ASN A 77 15.62 -12.78 -6.62
C ASN A 77 15.64 -14.31 -6.43
N LEU A 78 14.53 -14.91 -6.02
CA LEU A 78 14.43 -16.35 -5.87
C LEU A 78 14.40 -17.06 -7.24
N LEU A 79 13.68 -16.52 -8.22
CA LEU A 79 13.66 -17.04 -9.58
C LEU A 79 15.04 -16.96 -10.24
N GLU A 80 15.81 -15.89 -9.95
CA GLU A 80 17.20 -15.75 -10.38
C GLU A 80 18.10 -16.83 -9.75
N ALA A 81 17.98 -17.05 -8.44
CA ALA A 81 18.74 -18.08 -7.72
C ALA A 81 18.49 -19.50 -8.25
N LEU A 82 17.31 -19.76 -8.82
CA LEU A 82 16.95 -21.04 -9.43
C LEU A 82 17.56 -21.25 -10.83
N GLN A 83 18.32 -20.29 -11.38
CA GLN A 83 19.04 -20.39 -12.67
C GLN A 83 18.16 -20.91 -13.83
N LEU A 84 17.02 -20.26 -14.07
CA LEU A 84 16.12 -20.59 -15.19
C LEU A 84 16.80 -20.51 -16.58
N ASN A 85 17.99 -19.90 -16.67
CA ASN A 85 18.76 -19.75 -17.91
C ASN A 85 19.70 -20.94 -18.23
N GLY A 86 19.93 -21.86 -17.29
CA GLY A 86 21.01 -22.86 -17.42
C GLY A 86 20.60 -24.25 -17.93
N ASN A 87 19.31 -24.59 -17.91
CA ASN A 87 18.85 -25.94 -18.22
C ASN A 87 17.83 -25.91 -19.36
N ASN A 88 17.87 -26.96 -20.20
CA ASN A 88 16.85 -27.32 -21.19
C ASN A 88 15.50 -27.62 -20.50
N ASN A 89 14.96 -26.63 -19.80
CA ASN A 89 13.70 -26.69 -19.10
C ASN A 89 12.63 -26.64 -20.18
N THR A 90 11.95 -27.77 -20.38
CA THR A 90 10.72 -27.83 -21.16
C THR A 90 9.77 -26.76 -20.62
N GLU A 91 9.05 -26.01 -21.47
CA GLU A 91 8.13 -24.92 -21.05
C GLU A 91 7.29 -25.26 -19.80
N ASN A 92 6.90 -26.53 -19.68
CA ASN A 92 6.11 -27.07 -18.58
C ASN A 92 6.79 -26.99 -17.18
N GLN A 93 8.13 -27.02 -17.10
CA GLN A 93 8.86 -26.92 -15.82
C GLN A 93 8.99 -25.48 -15.34
N THR A 94 9.21 -24.53 -16.25
CA THR A 94 9.33 -23.10 -15.94
C THR A 94 8.04 -22.54 -15.33
N HIS A 95 6.89 -22.87 -15.91
CA HIS A 95 5.58 -22.47 -15.35
C HIS A 95 5.37 -22.99 -13.93
N ARG A 96 5.75 -24.25 -13.67
CA ARG A 96 5.61 -24.85 -12.34
C ARG A 96 6.46 -24.14 -11.29
N TRP A 97 7.70 -23.80 -11.63
CA TRP A 97 8.61 -23.13 -10.71
C TRP A 97 8.16 -21.70 -10.40
N ILE A 98 7.63 -21.00 -11.40
CA ILE A 98 7.00 -19.68 -11.21
C ILE A 98 5.85 -19.81 -10.19
N VAL A 99 4.91 -20.73 -10.41
CA VAL A 99 3.79 -20.94 -9.48
C VAL A 99 4.29 -21.24 -8.08
N GLU A 100 5.27 -22.13 -7.93
CA GLU A 100 5.81 -22.51 -6.62
C GLU A 100 6.48 -21.34 -5.89
N VAL A 101 7.21 -20.47 -6.59
CA VAL A 101 7.81 -19.25 -5.98
C VAL A 101 6.74 -18.27 -5.49
N PHE A 102 5.70 -18.04 -6.30
CA PHE A 102 4.62 -17.13 -5.93
C PHE A 102 3.73 -17.70 -4.81
N GLU A 103 3.52 -19.01 -4.78
CA GLU A 103 2.74 -19.71 -3.74
C GLU A 103 3.52 -19.83 -2.42
N CYS A 104 4.78 -20.28 -2.43
CA CYS A 104 5.49 -20.65 -1.20
C CYS A 104 6.15 -19.50 -0.44
N LYS A 105 6.43 -18.34 -1.05
CA LYS A 105 7.17 -17.27 -0.34
C LYS A 105 6.61 -15.88 -0.48
N ALA A 106 6.05 -15.51 -1.63
CA ALA A 106 5.44 -14.19 -1.78
C ALA A 106 4.27 -14.01 -0.79
N CYS A 107 3.41 -15.03 -0.66
CA CYS A 107 2.26 -14.99 0.25
C CYS A 107 2.65 -14.96 1.74
N ILE A 108 3.62 -15.78 2.17
CA ILE A 108 4.05 -15.82 3.58
C ILE A 108 4.71 -14.50 4.01
N ILE A 109 5.56 -13.92 3.15
CA ILE A 109 6.18 -12.61 3.42
C ILE A 109 5.12 -11.51 3.40
N LEU A 110 4.17 -11.53 2.46
CA LEU A 110 3.01 -10.63 2.42
C LEU A 110 2.22 -10.68 3.73
N LEU A 111 1.89 -11.89 4.19
CA LEU A 111 1.09 -12.08 5.39
C LEU A 111 1.83 -11.56 6.60
N ILE A 112 3.12 -11.85 6.75
CA ILE A 112 3.93 -11.36 7.87
C ILE A 112 4.06 -9.83 7.84
N TYR A 113 4.36 -9.23 6.69
CA TYR A 113 4.47 -7.77 6.57
C TYR A 113 3.14 -7.06 6.81
N LEU A 114 2.04 -7.58 6.24
CA LEU A 114 0.71 -7.04 6.46
C LEU A 114 0.29 -7.21 7.94
N PHE A 115 0.57 -8.37 8.56
CA PHE A 115 0.26 -8.59 9.98
C PHE A 115 1.07 -7.67 10.88
N ILE A 116 2.37 -7.52 10.64
CA ILE A 116 3.24 -6.64 11.45
C ILE A 116 2.81 -5.19 11.26
N PHE A 117 2.54 -4.74 10.03
CA PHE A 117 2.10 -3.38 9.77
C PHE A 117 0.75 -3.09 10.42
N ILE A 118 -0.23 -3.97 10.26
CA ILE A 118 -1.55 -3.85 10.90
C ILE A 118 -1.41 -3.89 12.42
N TYR A 119 -0.61 -4.79 12.98
CA TYR A 119 -0.42 -4.94 14.42
C TYR A 119 0.26 -3.71 15.02
N ILE A 120 1.34 -3.22 14.41
CA ILE A 120 2.03 -1.99 14.82
C ILE A 120 1.08 -0.80 14.71
N TYR A 121 0.33 -0.69 13.61
CA TYR A 121 -0.63 0.41 13.41
C TYR A 121 -1.75 0.40 14.46
N ILE A 122 -2.35 -0.77 14.73
CA ILE A 122 -3.36 -0.95 15.77
C ILE A 122 -2.77 -0.61 17.14
N TYR A 123 -1.55 -1.06 17.43
CA TYR A 123 -0.91 -0.81 18.72
C TYR A 123 -0.62 0.68 18.93
N ILE A 124 -0.08 1.37 17.91
CA ILE A 124 0.15 2.82 17.91
C ILE A 124 -1.18 3.57 18.08
N TYR A 125 -2.22 3.18 17.34
CA TYR A 125 -3.53 3.82 17.43
C TYR A 125 -4.16 3.66 18.81
N ILE A 126 -4.12 2.47 19.40
CA ILE A 126 -4.58 2.21 20.77
C ILE A 126 -3.77 3.03 21.77
N PHE A 127 -2.45 3.06 21.63
CA PHE A 127 -1.56 3.81 22.51
C PHE A 127 -1.86 5.32 22.48
N ILE A 128 -2.01 5.92 21.28
CA ILE A 128 -2.38 7.34 21.12
C ILE A 128 -3.75 7.62 21.73
N LYS A 129 -4.72 6.72 21.55
CA LYS A 129 -6.07 6.89 22.08
C LYS A 129 -6.10 6.80 23.60
N LEU A 130 -5.36 5.86 24.19
CA LEU A 130 -5.18 5.75 25.64
C LEU A 130 -4.46 6.97 26.22
N TYR A 131 -3.44 7.49 25.53
CA TYR A 131 -2.73 8.68 25.98
C TYR A 131 -3.60 9.93 26.00
N LYS A 132 -4.50 10.11 25.01
CA LYS A 132 -5.49 11.20 24.99
C LYS A 132 -6.62 11.04 26.00
N LEU A 133 -6.91 9.82 26.43
CA LEU A 133 -7.96 9.50 27.40
C LEU A 133 -7.46 9.48 28.85
N TRP A 134 -6.14 9.58 29.08
CA TRP A 134 -5.57 9.64 30.42
C TRP A 134 -5.88 11.01 31.05
N PRO A 135 -6.75 11.08 32.08
CA PRO A 135 -6.91 12.30 32.85
C PRO A 135 -5.69 12.41 33.76
N GLY A 136 -4.82 13.39 33.50
CA GLY A 136 -3.88 13.85 34.51
C GLY A 136 -4.64 14.39 35.72
#